data_AF-A0A3N5TMT2-F1
#
_entry.id   AF-A0A3N5TMT2-F1
#
_cell.length_a   1.000
_cell.length_b   1.000
_cell.length_c   1.000
_cell.angle_alpha   90.00
_cell.angle_beta   90.00
_cell.angle_gamma   90.00
#
_symmetry.space_group_name_H-M   'P 1'
#
loop_
_entity.id
_entity.type
_entity.pdbx_description
1 polymer ?
#
loop_
_entity_poly.entity_id
_entity_poly.type
_entity_poly.pdbx_seq_one_letter_code
_entity_poly.pdbx_strand_id
1 'polypeptide(L)'
;ITLHHHERMDGSGYPQGLKGDQILLEARIISVADVVEAIFSHRPYRPSLGIEIALDEIEKNKGLFYDVQIVDTCLRLFREKGYKM
;
A
#
# COMPACT_ATOMS: atom_id res chain seq x y z
N ILE A 1 -3.36 12.30 -9.48
CA ILE A 1 -3.20 10.97 -8.84
C ILE A 1 -1.71 10.58 -8.75
N THR A 2 -0.95 10.60 -9.85
CA THR A 2 0.49 10.25 -9.91
C THR A 2 1.40 11.08 -8.99
N LEU A 3 1.01 12.29 -8.59
CA LEU A 3 1.81 13.12 -7.67
C LEU A 3 1.64 12.78 -6.19
N HIS A 4 0.53 12.14 -5.76
CA HIS A 4 0.23 11.98 -4.33
C HIS A 4 0.29 10.54 -3.81
N HIS A 5 0.53 9.55 -4.67
CA HIS A 5 0.61 8.15 -4.22
C HIS A 5 1.87 7.83 -3.39
N HIS A 6 2.86 8.74 -3.37
CA HIS A 6 4.00 8.68 -2.45
C HIS A 6 3.79 9.49 -1.16
N GLU A 7 2.63 10.14 -0.99
CA GLU A 7 2.22 10.71 0.29
C GLU A 7 1.91 9.57 1.27
N ARG A 8 2.20 9.80 2.55
CA ARG A 8 2.01 8.83 3.64
C ARG A 8 1.07 9.41 4.68
N MET A 9 0.28 8.57 5.34
CA MET A 9 -0.73 9.03 6.30
C MET A 9 -0.15 9.91 7.42
N ASP A 10 1.10 9.66 7.85
CA ASP A 10 1.84 10.44 8.85
C ASP A 10 2.45 11.76 8.32
N GLY A 11 2.42 11.97 7.01
CA GLY A 11 3.02 13.10 6.28
C GLY A 11 4.53 13.05 6.15
N SER A 12 5.15 11.88 6.31
CA SER A 12 6.56 11.65 5.94
C SER A 12 6.75 11.46 4.44
N GLY A 13 5.65 11.44 3.67
CA GLY A 13 5.64 11.32 2.22
C GLY A 13 5.97 12.63 1.49
N TYR A 14 5.98 12.55 0.16
CA TYR A 14 6.33 13.66 -0.73
C TYR A 14 5.39 13.65 -1.94
N PRO A 15 5.23 14.78 -2.66
CA PRO A 15 6.00 16.04 -2.61
C PRO A 15 5.48 17.12 -1.65
N GLN A 16 4.25 17.01 -1.16
CA GLN A 16 3.59 18.07 -0.38
C GLN A 16 3.55 17.78 1.13
N GLY A 17 3.86 16.55 1.56
CA GLY A 17 3.85 16.17 2.98
C GLY A 17 2.43 16.16 3.55
N LEU A 18 1.45 15.76 2.74
CA LEU A 18 0.03 15.73 3.10
C LEU A 18 -0.22 14.67 4.18
N LYS A 19 -1.17 14.95 5.09
CA LYS A 19 -1.49 14.05 6.20
C LYS A 19 -2.95 13.61 6.16
N GLY A 20 -3.18 12.35 6.50
CA GLY A 20 -4.53 11.78 6.65
C GLY A 20 -5.45 12.12 5.49
N ASP A 21 -6.56 12.79 5.81
CA ASP A 21 -7.62 13.14 4.85
C ASP A 21 -7.25 14.21 3.83
N GLN A 22 -6.08 14.84 3.97
CA GLN A 22 -5.53 15.71 2.92
C GLN A 22 -5.09 14.91 1.68
N ILE A 23 -4.82 13.61 1.86
CA ILE A 23 -4.47 12.71 0.76
C ILE A 23 -5.76 12.20 0.12
N LEU A 24 -5.89 12.41 -1.20
CA LEU A 24 -7.01 11.90 -1.98
C LEU A 24 -7.20 10.40 -1.76
N LEU A 25 -8.45 9.96 -1.65
CA LEU A 25 -8.78 8.55 -1.43
C LEU A 25 -8.13 7.65 -2.49
N GLU A 26 -8.18 8.06 -3.76
CA GLU A 26 -7.58 7.33 -4.88
C GLU A 26 -6.06 7.20 -4.73
N ALA A 27 -5.39 8.23 -4.19
CA ALA A 27 -3.96 8.19 -3.94
C ALA A 27 -3.61 7.24 -2.79
N ARG A 28 -4.43 7.20 -1.72
CA ARG A 28 -4.28 6.24 -0.62
C ARG A 28 -4.53 4.80 -1.07
N ILE A 29 -5.44 4.57 -2.02
CA ILE A 29 -5.70 3.24 -2.60
C ILE A 29 -4.49 2.79 -3.41
N ILE A 30 -3.99 3.66 -4.30
CA ILE A 30 -2.85 3.34 -5.17
C ILE A 30 -1.58 3.13 -4.37
N SER A 31 -1.35 3.87 -3.28
CA SER A 31 -0.14 3.69 -2.46
C SER A 31 -0.05 2.28 -1.85
N VAL A 32 -1.18 1.73 -1.38
CA VAL A 32 -1.24 0.35 -0.88
C VAL A 32 -1.04 -0.66 -2.01
N ALA A 33 -1.70 -0.45 -3.16
CA ALA A 33 -1.57 -1.33 -4.31
C ALA A 33 -0.13 -1.38 -4.86
N ASP A 34 0.52 -0.22 -4.97
CA ASP A 34 1.91 -0.09 -5.46
C ASP A 34 2.90 -0.83 -4.56
N VAL A 35 2.73 -0.76 -3.23
CA VAL A 35 3.58 -1.48 -2.28
C VAL A 35 3.41 -2.98 -2.41
N VAL A 36 2.18 -3.46 -2.52
CA VAL A 36 1.90 -4.89 -2.69
C VAL A 36 2.51 -5.41 -3.99
N GLU A 37 2.32 -4.68 -5.10
CA GLU A 37 2.91 -5.01 -6.39
C GLU A 37 4.45 -4.94 -6.36
N ALA A 38 5.03 -3.94 -5.69
CA ALA A 38 6.48 -3.78 -5.60
C ALA A 38 7.17 -4.93 -4.85
N ILE A 39 6.49 -5.54 -3.87
CA ILE A 39 7.00 -6.69 -3.10
C ILE A 39 6.73 -8.01 -3.83
N PHE A 40 5.56 -8.14 -4.46
CA PHE A 40 5.18 -9.33 -5.21
C PHE A 40 5.89 -9.47 -6.55
N SER A 41 6.15 -8.37 -7.25
CA SER A 41 6.75 -8.40 -8.60
C SER A 41 8.19 -8.90 -8.57
N HIS A 42 8.54 -9.76 -9.54
CA HIS A 42 9.92 -10.11 -9.77
C HIS A 42 10.62 -8.93 -10.46
N ARG A 43 11.71 -8.43 -9.87
CA ARG A 43 12.57 -7.41 -10.47
C ARG A 43 13.93 -8.03 -10.85
N PRO A 44 14.67 -7.49 -11.84
CA PRO A 44 15.93 -8.08 -12.30
C PRO A 44 16.97 -8.34 -11.19
N TYR A 45 16.89 -7.59 -10.08
CA TYR A 45 17.80 -7.66 -8.94
C TYR A 45 17.14 -8.14 -7.63
N ARG A 46 15.85 -8.49 -7.66
CA ARG A 46 15.11 -8.93 -6.47
C ARG A 46 14.04 -9.95 -6.90
N PRO A 47 14.16 -11.23 -6.53
CA PRO A 47 13.11 -12.19 -6.76
C PRO A 47 11.83 -11.78 -6.00
N SER A 48 10.67 -12.21 -6.50
CA SER A 48 9.40 -12.04 -5.81
C SER A 48 9.52 -12.57 -4.38
N LEU A 49 9.06 -11.77 -3.41
CA LEU A 49 9.00 -12.18 -2.02
C LEU A 49 7.68 -12.90 -1.68
N GLY A 50 6.76 -12.99 -2.63
CA GLY A 50 5.46 -13.61 -2.45
C GLY A 50 4.43 -12.68 -1.79
N ILE A 51 3.17 -13.09 -1.91
CA ILE A 51 2.03 -12.25 -1.50
C ILE A 51 1.95 -12.12 0.03
N GLU A 52 2.27 -13.17 0.80
CA GLU A 52 2.22 -13.11 2.26
C GLU A 52 3.16 -12.03 2.83
N ILE A 53 4.38 -11.90 2.28
CA ILE A 53 5.33 -10.86 2.70
C ILE A 53 4.79 -9.46 2.37
N ALA A 54 4.11 -9.32 1.22
CA ALA A 54 3.49 -8.07 0.83
C ALA A 54 2.33 -7.67 1.77
N LEU A 55 1.48 -8.63 2.15
CA LEU A 55 0.37 -8.42 3.08
C LEU A 55 0.88 -8.08 4.49
N ASP A 56 1.93 -8.77 4.96
CA ASP A 56 2.57 -8.49 6.25
C ASP A 56 3.16 -7.07 6.31
N GLU A 57 3.75 -6.58 5.22
CA GLU A 57 4.34 -5.22 5.18
C GLU A 57 3.28 -4.13 5.32
N ILE A 58 2.18 -4.24 4.59
CA ILE A 58 1.08 -3.27 4.68
C ILE A 58 0.35 -3.36 6.02
N GLU A 59 0.26 -4.55 6.61
CA GLU A 59 -0.36 -4.78 7.93
C GLU A 59 0.49 -4.17 9.05
N LYS A 60 1.82 -4.33 9.01
CA LYS A 60 2.76 -3.74 9.99
C LYS A 60 2.74 -2.22 10.01
N ASN A 61 2.58 -1.60 8.85
CA ASN A 61 2.61 -0.13 8.70
C ASN A 61 1.21 0.52 8.65
N LYS A 62 0.16 -0.27 8.92
CA LYS A 62 -1.23 0.16 8.94
C LYS A 62 -1.46 1.28 9.95
N GLY A 63 -2.12 2.36 9.53
CA GLY A 63 -2.40 3.53 10.37
C GLY A 63 -1.21 4.48 10.57
N LEU A 64 -0.01 4.10 10.12
CA LEU A 64 1.17 4.99 10.12
C LEU A 64 1.44 5.53 8.71
N PHE A 65 1.72 4.65 7.75
CA PHE A 65 1.97 5.05 6.37
C PHE A 65 0.73 4.87 5.50
N TYR A 66 -0.11 3.89 5.82
CA TYR A 66 -1.25 3.48 5.02
C TYR A 66 -2.56 3.68 5.77
N ASP A 67 -3.63 3.94 5.02
CA ASP A 67 -4.97 4.07 5.57
C ASP A 67 -5.49 2.72 6.08
N VAL A 68 -6.02 2.72 7.31
CA VAL A 68 -6.52 1.51 7.98
C VAL A 68 -7.61 0.82 7.16
N GLN A 69 -8.57 1.58 6.62
CA GLN A 69 -9.71 1.01 5.89
C GLN A 69 -9.27 0.35 4.59
N ILE A 70 -8.26 0.92 3.93
CA ILE A 70 -7.74 0.42 2.66
C ILE A 70 -6.92 -0.85 2.88
N VAL A 71 -6.03 -0.85 3.89
CA VAL A 71 -5.26 -2.05 4.25
C VAL A 71 -6.20 -3.19 4.63
N ASP A 72 -7.19 -2.94 5.49
CA ASP A 72 -8.14 -3.97 5.90
C ASP A 72 -8.94 -4.52 4.70
N THR A 73 -9.34 -3.64 3.76
CA THR A 73 -10.01 -4.06 2.52
C THR A 73 -9.11 -4.92 1.65
N CYS A 74 -7.83 -4.55 1.51
CA CYS A 74 -6.84 -5.32 0.78
C CYS A 74 -6.62 -6.71 1.40
N LEU A 75 -6.39 -6.77 2.72
CA LEU A 75 -6.21 -8.04 3.44
C LEU A 75 -7.42 -8.97 3.26
N ARG A 76 -8.64 -8.44 3.36
CA ARG A 76 -9.87 -9.21 3.13
C ARG A 76 -9.99 -9.72 1.69
N LEU A 77 -9.59 -8.92 0.71
CA LEU A 77 -9.60 -9.34 -0.70
C LEU A 77 -8.73 -10.59 -0.93
N PHE A 78 -7.54 -10.62 -0.34
CA PHE A 78 -6.63 -11.76 -0.48
C PHE A 78 -7.02 -12.94 0.42
N ARG A 79 -7.30 -12.71 1.71
CA ARG A 79 -7.53 -13.76 2.72
C ARG A 79 -8.93 -14.37 2.65
N GLU A 80 -9.97 -13.57 2.39
CA GLU A 80 -11.36 -14.05 2.41
C GLU A 80 -11.91 -14.36 1.01
N LYS A 81 -11.57 -13.52 0.02
CA LYS A 81 -12.11 -13.65 -1.34
C LYS A 81 -11.22 -14.48 -2.28
N GLY A 82 -10.07 -14.96 -1.80
CA GLY A 82 -9.18 -15.84 -2.55
C GLY A 82 -8.63 -15.22 -3.83
N TYR A 83 -8.47 -13.89 -3.86
CA TYR A 83 -7.85 -13.19 -4.98
C TYR A 83 -6.41 -13.68 -5.19
N LYS A 84 -6.03 -13.91 -6.45
CA LYS A 84 -4.70 -14.37 -6.85
C LYS A 84 -4.11 -13.37 -7.84
N MET A 85 -2.83 -13.01 -7.62
CA MET A 85 -2.04 -12.16 -8.53
C MET A 85 -1.31 -13.01 -9.57
#